data_AF-A0A9P9JVL1-F1
#
_entry.id   AF-A0A9P9JVL1-F1
#
_cell.length_a   1.000
_cell.length_b   1.000
_cell.length_c   1.000
_cell.angle_alpha   90.00
_cell.angle_beta   90.00
_cell.angle_gamma   90.00
#
_symmetry.space_group_name_H-M   'P 1'
#
loop_
_entity.id
_entity.type
_entity.pdbx_description
1 polymer ?
#
loop_
_entity_poly.entity_id
_entity_poly.type
_entity_poly.pdbx_seq_one_letter_code
_entity_poly.pdbx_strand_id
1 'polypeptide(L)'
;LAIKRAREQLVPFITRLFSVCFEFSSLSPMFRLTVTVVLPKAGKESYVTPKSWRPSALLPSFGKLLKRIAAGYLMGIAIAYSLLPSIQYG
;
A
#
# COMPACT_ATOMS: atom_id res chain seq x y z
N LEU A 1 5.10 15.92 -0.66
CA LEU A 1 5.36 17.07 -1.55
C LEU A 1 6.67 16.92 -2.33
N ALA A 2 7.79 16.55 -1.68
CA ALA A 2 9.11 16.39 -2.32
C ALA A 2 9.17 15.31 -3.42
N ILE A 3 8.72 14.07 -3.15
CA ILE A 3 8.79 12.96 -4.14
C ILE A 3 8.02 13.28 -5.42
N LYS A 4 6.87 13.96 -5.32
CA LYS A 4 6.08 14.37 -6.50
C LYS A 4 6.81 15.41 -7.35
N ARG A 5 7.56 16.31 -6.72
CA ARG A 5 8.29 17.40 -7.40
C ARG A 5 9.56 16.88 -8.09
N ALA A 6 10.28 15.95 -7.46
CA ALA A 6 11.49 15.35 -8.03
C ALA A 6 11.23 14.02 -8.76
N ARG A 7 10.01 13.83 -9.29
CA ARG A 7 9.55 12.58 -9.89
C ARG A 7 10.53 12.08 -10.96
N GLU A 8 10.89 12.94 -11.89
CA GLU A 8 11.61 12.52 -13.10
C GLU A 8 13.04 12.09 -12.75
N GLN A 9 13.67 12.78 -11.80
CA GLN A 9 14.98 12.37 -11.32
C GLN A 9 14.91 11.11 -10.46
N LEU A 10 13.85 10.92 -9.66
CA LEU A 10 13.76 9.82 -8.69
C LEU A 10 13.29 8.50 -9.31
N VAL A 11 12.49 8.53 -10.39
CA VAL A 11 11.92 7.32 -10.99
C VAL A 11 12.99 6.25 -11.34
N PRO A 12 14.12 6.57 -11.99
CA PRO A 12 15.15 5.58 -12.29
C PRO A 12 15.71 4.91 -11.03
N PHE A 13 16.01 5.68 -9.98
CA PHE A 13 16.54 5.16 -8.72
C PHE A 13 15.53 4.29 -7.97
N ILE A 14 14.28 4.77 -7.88
CA ILE A 14 13.19 4.02 -7.24
C ILE A 14 12.92 2.71 -7.98
N THR A 15 12.92 2.74 -9.31
CA THR A 15 12.74 1.55 -10.14
C THR A 15 13.83 0.54 -9.85
N ARG A 16 15.11 0.96 -9.90
CA ARG A 16 16.24 0.06 -9.62
C ARG A 16 16.18 -0.52 -8.21
N LEU A 17 15.89 0.31 -7.21
CA LEU A 17 15.76 -0.12 -5.82
C LEU A 17 14.68 -1.19 -5.65
N PHE A 18 13.50 -0.98 -6.23
CA PHE A 18 12.41 -1.94 -6.11
C PHE A 18 12.63 -3.20 -6.94
N SER A 19 13.25 -3.11 -8.11
CA SER A 19 13.66 -4.29 -8.89
C SER A 19 14.55 -5.22 -8.06
N VAL A 20 15.58 -4.68 -7.39
CA VAL A 20 16.47 -5.46 -6.51
C VAL A 20 15.68 -6.05 -5.33
N CYS A 21 14.77 -5.28 -4.73
CA CYS A 21 13.91 -5.81 -3.66
C CYS A 21 13.08 -7.02 -4.09
N PHE A 22 12.55 -7.01 -5.31
CA PHE A 22 11.78 -8.15 -5.85
C PHE A 22 12.69 -9.33 -6.22
N GLU A 23 13.81 -9.06 -6.89
CA GLU A 23 14.78 -10.07 -7.31
C GLU A 23 15.32 -10.90 -6.13
N PHE A 24 15.67 -10.22 -5.04
CA PHE A 24 16.22 -10.87 -3.84
C PHE A 24 15.16 -11.21 -2.79
N SER A 25 13.88 -10.94 -3.06
CA SER A 25 12.78 -11.07 -2.07
C SER A 25 13.11 -10.40 -0.72
N SER A 26 13.92 -9.34 -0.74
CA SER A 26 14.48 -8.69 0.45
C SER A 26 14.02 -7.23 0.49
N LEU A 27 13.31 -6.89 1.57
CA LEU A 27 12.75 -5.57 1.78
C LEU A 27 13.41 -4.89 2.96
N SER A 28 13.80 -3.63 2.77
CA SER A 28 14.26 -2.80 3.88
C SER A 28 13.20 -2.75 4.99
N PRO A 29 13.57 -2.94 6.28
CA PRO A 29 12.65 -2.80 7.41
C PRO A 29 11.90 -1.47 7.39
N MET A 30 12.56 -0.41 6.92
CA MET A 30 12.00 0.93 6.79
C MET A 30 10.72 0.98 5.95
N PHE A 31 10.58 0.12 4.93
CA PHE A 31 9.38 0.10 4.07
C PHE A 31 8.16 -0.50 4.77
N ARG A 32 8.38 -1.25 5.85
CA ARG A 32 7.33 -1.96 6.61
C ARG A 32 6.95 -1.25 7.91
N LEU A 33 7.68 -0.20 8.31
CA LEU A 33 7.32 0.59 9.49
C LEU A 33 5.94 1.23 9.28
N THR A 34 5.02 1.02 10.22
CA THR A 34 3.66 1.56 10.13
C THR A 34 3.29 2.32 11.39
N VAL A 35 2.62 3.45 11.23
CA VAL A 35 1.96 4.15 12.34
C VAL A 35 0.47 3.81 12.28
N THR A 36 -0.06 3.19 13.33
CA THR A 36 -1.50 2.91 13.43
C THR A 36 -2.20 4.11 14.03
N VAL A 37 -3.07 4.73 13.25
CA VAL A 37 -3.93 5.83 13.72
C VAL A 37 -5.36 5.30 13.85
N VAL A 38 -6.00 5.57 14.99
CA VAL A 38 -7.38 5.15 15.26
C VAL A 38 -8.30 6.31 14.87
N LEU A 39 -9.11 6.11 13.83
CA LEU A 39 -10.00 7.14 13.28
C LEU A 39 -11.46 6.82 13.60
N PRO A 40 -12.32 7.82 13.87
CA PRO A 40 -13.75 7.59 14.05
C PRO A 40 -14.39 7.13 12.72
N LYS A 41 -15.35 6.20 12.79
CA LYS A 41 -16.19 5.85 11.63
C LYS A 41 -17.31 6.87 11.47
N ALA A 42 -17.55 7.33 10.25
CA ALA A 42 -18.67 8.21 9.96
C ALA A 42 -20.02 7.54 10.26
N GLY A 43 -21.02 8.33 10.65
CA GLY A 43 -22.40 7.87 10.87
C GLY A 43 -22.60 7.02 12.14
N LYS A 44 -21.77 7.20 13.17
CA LYS A 44 -21.95 6.55 14.47
C LYS A 44 -22.55 7.52 15.49
N GLU A 45 -23.63 7.07 16.13
CA GLU A 45 -24.35 7.82 17.17
C GLU A 45 -23.53 7.98 18.46
N SER A 46 -22.64 7.01 18.75
CA SER A 46 -21.76 7.02 19.92
C SER A 46 -20.39 6.42 19.59
N TYR A 47 -19.33 7.00 20.17
CA TYR A 47 -17.94 6.56 20.02
C TYR A 47 -17.38 5.86 21.26
N VAL A 48 -18.25 5.46 22.19
CA VAL A 48 -17.86 4.77 23.42
C VAL A 48 -17.43 3.33 23.15
N THR A 49 -17.93 2.72 22.07
CA THR A 49 -17.58 1.32 21.73
C THR A 49 -16.42 1.25 20.73
N PRO A 50 -15.52 0.24 20.84
CA PRO A 50 -14.45 0.04 19.86
C PRO A 50 -14.93 -0.12 18.42
N LYS A 51 -16.15 -0.64 18.21
CA LYS A 51 -16.74 -0.84 16.88
C LYS A 51 -16.99 0.46 16.12
N SER A 52 -17.08 1.60 16.82
CA SER A 52 -17.23 2.94 16.24
C SER A 52 -15.93 3.54 15.71
N TRP A 53 -14.80 2.84 15.89
CA TRP A 53 -13.49 3.28 15.45
C TRP A 53 -12.93 2.35 14.37
N ARG A 54 -12.00 2.86 13.56
CA ARG A 54 -11.21 2.10 12.58
C ARG A 54 -9.72 2.35 12.80
N PRO A 55 -8.96 1.32 13.20
CA PRO A 55 -7.50 1.38 13.14
C PRO A 55 -7.06 1.45 11.67
N SER A 56 -6.20 2.40 11.33
CA SER A 56 -5.66 2.60 9.99
C SER A 56 -4.13 2.61 10.05
N ALA A 57 -3.50 1.61 9.44
CA ALA A 57 -2.05 1.49 9.38
C ALA A 57 -1.48 2.39 8.27
N LEU A 58 -0.76 3.44 8.67
CA LEU A 58 -0.13 4.39 7.75
C LEU A 58 1.31 3.95 7.45
N LEU A 59 1.54 3.58 6.19
CA LEU A 59 2.88 3.30 5.68
C LEU A 59 3.63 4.56 5.23
N PRO A 60 4.98 4.54 5.26
CA PRO A 60 5.81 5.54 4.62
C PRO A 60 5.59 5.54 3.10
N SER A 61 5.89 6.67 2.46
CA SER A 61 5.64 6.89 1.03
C SER A 61 6.24 5.81 0.13
N PHE A 62 7.48 5.37 0.42
CA PHE A 62 8.13 4.28 -0.33
C PHE A 62 7.44 2.93 -0.14
N GLY A 63 7.05 2.59 1.10
CA GLY A 63 6.30 1.37 1.38
C GLY A 63 4.93 1.35 0.70
N LYS A 64 4.24 2.50 0.65
CA LYS A 64 2.99 2.65 -0.10
C LYS A 64 3.20 2.47 -1.60
N LEU A 65 4.25 3.05 -2.16
CA LEU A 65 4.56 2.94 -3.58
C LEU A 65 4.88 1.49 -3.97
N LEU A 66 5.74 0.83 -3.20
CA LEU A 66 6.07 -0.58 -3.40
C LEU A 66 4.82 -1.47 -3.35
N LYS A 67 3.97 -1.30 -2.32
CA LYS A 67 2.71 -2.04 -2.21
C LYS A 67 1.80 -1.82 -3.42
N ARG A 68 1.71 -0.58 -3.92
CA ARG A 68 0.90 -0.27 -5.10
C ARG A 68 1.41 -0.99 -6.35
N ILE A 69 2.73 -1.02 -6.55
CA ILE A 69 3.36 -1.72 -7.68
C ILE A 69 3.10 -3.23 -7.59
N ALA A 70 3.35 -3.82 -6.41
CA ALA A 70 3.11 -5.25 -6.19
C ALA A 70 1.63 -5.62 -6.37
N ALA A 71 0.70 -4.83 -5.81
CA ALA A 71 -0.72 -5.07 -5.97
C ALA A 71 -1.17 -4.97 -7.44
N GLY A 72 -0.64 -4.01 -8.21
CA GLY A 72 -0.93 -3.90 -9.64
C GLY A 72 -0.44 -5.12 -10.43
N TYR A 73 0.78 -5.58 -10.15
CA TYR A 73 1.33 -6.78 -10.78
C TYR A 73 0.50 -8.04 -10.46
N LEU A 74 0.18 -8.26 -9.18
CA LEU A 74 -0.64 -9.39 -8.74
C LEU A 74 -2.05 -9.33 -9.32
N MET A 75 -2.65 -8.13 -9.41
CA MET A 75 -3.97 -7.95 -10.01
C MET A 75 -3.94 -8.34 -11.50
N GLY A 76 -2.89 -7.95 -12.23
CA GLY A 76 -2.71 -8.34 -13.63
C GLY A 76 -2.70 -9.87 -13.81
N ILE A 77 -1.95 -10.57 -12.96
CA ILE A 77 -1.94 -12.04 -12.93
C ILE A 77 -3.33 -12.59 -12.57
N ALA A 78 -3.95 -12.05 -11.53
CA ALA A 78 -5.23 -12.56 -11.04
C ALA A 78 -6.34 -12.46 -12.10
N ILE A 79 -6.35 -11.39 -12.90
CA ILE A 79 -7.27 -11.24 -14.02
C ILE A 79 -6.91 -12.20 -15.15
N ALA A 80 -5.63 -12.24 -15.57
CA ALA A 80 -5.19 -13.06 -16.71
C ALA A 80 -5.50 -14.56 -16.51
N TYR A 81 -5.43 -15.04 -15.29
CA TYR A 81 -5.69 -16.44 -14.94
C TYR A 81 -7.07 -16.68 -14.30
N SER A 82 -7.99 -15.69 -14.35
CA SER A 82 -9.33 -15.80 -13.75
C SER A 82 -9.32 -16.28 -12.29
N LEU A 83 -8.35 -15.82 -11.51
CA LEU A 83 -8.16 -16.20 -10.10
C LEU A 83 -9.13 -15.45 -9.16
N LEU A 84 -9.85 -14.46 -9.66
CA LEU A 84 -10.83 -13.70 -8.89
C LEU A 84 -12.24 -14.24 -9.11
N PRO A 85 -13.05 -14.39 -8.05
CA PRO A 85 -14.46 -14.69 -8.17
C PRO A 85 -15.19 -13.61 -8.97
N SER A 86 -16.16 -14.01 -9.80
CA SER A 86 -17.01 -13.09 -10.58
C SER A 86 -17.84 -12.13 -9.73
N ILE A 87 -17.95 -12.37 -8.43
CA ILE A 87 -18.69 -11.56 -7.46
C ILE A 87 -17.80 -10.61 -6.64
N GLN A 88 -16.49 -10.62 -6.87
CA GLN A 88 -15.57 -9.75 -6.15
C GLN A 88 -15.53 -8.36 -6.78
N TYR A 89 -16.37 -7.47 -6.26
CA TYR A 89 -16.38 -6.05 -6.59
C TYR A 89 -15.59 -5.28 -5.52
N GLY A 90 -14.70 -4.39 -5.97
CA GLY A 90 -13.70 -3.71 -5.14
C GLY A 90 -14.25 -2.82 -4.04
#